data_AF-A0A349KLS7-F1
#
_entry.id   AF-A0A349KLS7-F1
#
_cell.length_a   1.000
_cell.length_b   1.000
_cell.length_c   1.000
_cell.angle_alpha   90.00
_cell.angle_beta   90.00
_cell.angle_gamma   90.00
#
_symmetry.space_group_name_H-M   'P 1'
#
loop_
_entity.id
_entity.type
_entity.pdbx_description
1 polymer ?
#
loop_
_entity_poly.entity_id
_entity_poly.type
_entity_poly.pdbx_seq_one_letter_code
_entity_poly.pdbx_strand_id
1 'polypeptide(L)' 'VAFDVAAESMEGTSPGPQTVVIKFDNTEKAKAWYNSDDYQAVVGKRLAATEGFSVISQSMNPGG' A
#
# COMPACT_ATOMS: atom_id res chain seq x y z
N VAL A 1 2.02 -0.41 12.03
CA VAL A 1 2.18 0.36 10.78
C VAL A 1 3.58 0.93 10.79
N ALA A 2 4.33 0.81 9.69
CA ALA A 2 5.60 1.49 9.50
C ALA A 2 5.41 2.58 8.42
N PHE A 3 5.99 3.74 8.66
CA PHE A 3 5.91 4.92 7.79
C PHE A 3 7.30 5.52 7.63
N ASP A 4 7.72 5.69 6.39
CA ASP A 4 9.00 6.31 6.02
C ASP A 4 8.74 7.31 4.88
N VAL A 5 9.34 8.49 4.95
CA VAL A 5 9.20 9.56 3.94
C VAL A 5 10.44 9.72 3.07
N ALA A 6 11.52 9.00 3.39
CA ALA A 6 12.83 9.13 2.76
C ALA A 6 13.41 7.77 2.38
N ALA A 7 12.55 6.84 1.94
CA ALA A 7 12.99 5.52 1.53
C ALA A 7 13.93 5.60 0.32
N GLU A 8 15.08 4.94 0.43
CA GLU A 8 16.10 4.88 -0.62
C GLU A 8 15.76 3.79 -1.65
N SER A 9 15.83 4.14 -2.94
CA SER A 9 15.67 3.18 -4.02
C SER A 9 16.99 2.45 -4.27
N MET A 10 17.04 1.16 -3.96
CA MET A 10 18.23 0.32 -4.19
C MET A 10 18.35 -0.15 -5.64
N GLU A 11 17.23 -0.46 -6.30
CA GLU A 11 17.15 -0.87 -7.71
C GLU A 11 15.82 -0.39 -8.33
N GLY A 12 15.83 -0.05 -9.62
CA GLY A 12 14.65 0.44 -10.36
C GLY A 12 14.25 1.89 -10.03
N THR A 13 13.07 2.30 -10.49
CA THR A 13 12.51 3.64 -10.23
C THR A 13 11.28 3.53 -9.33
N SER A 14 11.39 3.99 -8.08
CA SER A 14 10.25 4.15 -7.18
C SER A 14 9.37 5.34 -7.61
N PRO A 15 8.03 5.31 -7.44
CA PRO A 15 7.16 6.46 -7.68
C PRO A 15 7.40 7.62 -6.68
N GLY A 16 8.13 7.38 -5.60
CA GLY A 16 8.50 8.42 -4.64
C GLY A 16 9.18 7.86 -3.39
N PRO A 17 9.68 8.74 -2.50
CA PRO A 17 10.38 8.34 -1.28
C PRO A 17 9.43 7.96 -0.13
N GLN A 18 8.15 8.29 -0.23
CA GLN A 18 7.16 7.99 0.82
C GLN A 18 6.66 6.54 0.72
N THR A 19 6.96 5.74 1.75
CA THR A 19 6.61 4.32 1.85
C THR A 19 5.78 4.04 3.10
N VAL A 20 4.67 3.32 2.93
CA VAL A 20 3.78 2.90 4.03
C VAL A 20 3.64 1.39 4.01
N VAL A 21 3.94 0.73 5.14
CA VAL A 21 3.76 -0.72 5.30
C VAL A 21 2.78 -0.99 6.43
N ILE A 22 1.69 -1.69 6.08
CA ILE A 22 0.62 -2.07 7.01
C ILE A 22 0.57 -3.60 7.10
N LYS A 23 0.74 -4.14 8.31
CA LYS A 23 0.61 -5.56 8.57
C LYS A 23 -0.85 -5.87 8.94
N PHE A 24 -1.39 -6.90 8.30
CA PHE A 24 -2.71 -7.47 8.61
C PHE A 24 -2.55 -8.94 9.01
N ASP A 25 -3.54 -9.49 9.70
CA ASP A 25 -3.56 -10.90 10.12
C ASP A 25 -3.60 -11.83 8.90
N ASN A 26 -4.37 -11.44 7.89
CA ASN A 26 -4.49 -12.17 6.63
C ASN A 26 -4.89 -11.22 5.48
N THR A 27 -4.90 -11.77 4.27
CA THR A 27 -5.22 -11.02 3.05
C THR A 27 -6.67 -10.59 2.94
N GLU A 28 -7.60 -11.36 3.50
CA GLU A 28 -9.01 -10.99 3.51
C GLU A 28 -9.24 -9.71 4.32
N LYS A 29 -8.58 -9.58 5.48
CA LYS A 29 -8.61 -8.36 6.31
C LYS A 29 -7.98 -7.18 5.59
N ALA A 30 -6.86 -7.37 4.89
CA ALA A 30 -6.27 -6.31 4.07
C ALA A 30 -7.22 -5.82 2.96
N LYS A 31 -7.87 -6.76 2.25
CA LYS A 31 -8.86 -6.43 1.21
C LYS A 31 -10.12 -5.77 1.80
N ALA A 32 -10.62 -6.26 2.93
CA ALA A 32 -11.77 -5.68 3.62
C ALA A 32 -11.50 -4.26 4.09
N TRP A 33 -10.30 -3.99 4.61
CA TRP A 33 -9.87 -2.64 4.96
C TRP A 33 -9.82 -1.74 3.71
N TYR A 34 -9.17 -2.18 2.63
CA TYR A 34 -9.09 -1.38 1.40
C TYR A 34 -10.47 -1.12 0.79
N ASN A 35 -11.39 -2.07 0.85
CA ASN A 35 -12.75 -1.93 0.31
C ASN A 35 -13.77 -1.36 1.32
N SER A 36 -13.34 -0.96 2.51
CA SER A 36 -14.24 -0.39 3.52
C SER A 36 -14.76 0.98 3.10
N ASP A 37 -15.99 1.31 3.48
CA ASP A 37 -16.62 2.61 3.18
C ASP A 37 -15.77 3.78 3.68
N ASP A 38 -15.22 3.65 4.90
CA ASP A 38 -14.36 4.67 5.51
C ASP A 38 -13.10 4.94 4.68
N TYR A 39 -12.43 3.88 4.20
CA TYR A 39 -11.22 4.06 3.39
C TYR A 39 -11.55 4.53 1.96
N GLN A 40 -12.61 4.00 1.37
CA GLN A 40 -13.07 4.41 0.03
C GLN A 40 -13.53 5.87 0.00
N ALA A 41 -14.11 6.39 1.09
CA ALA A 41 -14.47 7.80 1.21
C ALA A 41 -13.26 8.76 1.12
N VAL A 42 -12.04 8.28 1.40
CA VAL A 42 -10.82 9.11 1.43
C VAL A 42 -9.78 8.74 0.37
N VAL A 43 -9.86 7.55 -0.23
CA VAL A 43 -8.84 7.07 -1.18
C VAL A 43 -8.67 8.00 -2.40
N GLY A 44 -9.75 8.67 -2.84
CA GLY A 44 -9.68 9.64 -3.94
C GLY A 44 -8.75 10.81 -3.66
N LYS A 45 -8.68 11.30 -2.40
CA LYS A 45 -7.75 12.36 -2.02
C LYS A 45 -6.29 11.89 -2.12
N ARG A 46 -6.03 10.64 -1.73
CA ARG A 46 -4.69 10.04 -1.83
C ARG A 46 -4.25 9.92 -3.30
N LEU A 47 -5.14 9.44 -4.17
CA LEU A 47 -4.85 9.28 -5.60
C LEU A 47 -4.65 10.63 -6.32
N ALA A 48 -5.34 11.68 -5.89
CA ALA A 48 -5.18 13.02 -6.44
C ALA A 48 -3.89 13.73 -5.96
N ALA A 49 -3.35 13.34 -4.81
CA ALA A 49 -2.18 13.99 -4.21
C ALA A 49 -0.85 13.52 -4.80
N THR A 50 -0.77 12.29 -5.32
CA THR A 50 0.47 11.73 -5.86
C THR A 50 0.19 10.58 -6.84
N GLU A 51 1.08 10.41 -7.80
CA GLU A 51 1.19 9.15 -8.54
C GLU A 51 1.90 8.12 -7.68
N GLY A 52 1.46 6.86 -7.71
CA GLY A 52 2.02 5.80 -6.89
C GLY A 52 1.30 4.48 -7.05
N PHE A 53 1.74 3.46 -6.31
CA PHE A 53 1.15 2.14 -6.32
C PHE A 53 0.79 1.67 -4.91
N SER A 54 -0.09 0.67 -4.84
CA SER A 54 -0.36 -0.09 -3.63
C SER A 54 -0.44 -1.57 -3.99
N VAL A 55 0.23 -2.41 -3.21
CA VAL A 55 0.28 -3.86 -3.44
C VAL A 55 -0.06 -4.59 -2.14
N ILE A 56 -0.68 -5.77 -2.28
CA ILE A 56 -0.84 -6.71 -1.17
C ILE A 56 0.19 -7.81 -1.36
N SER A 57 1.15 -7.88 -0.44
CA SER A 57 2.15 -8.95 -0.40
C SER A 57 1.75 -10.01 0.62
N GLN A 58 1.98 -11.28 0.28
CA GLN A 58 1.74 -12.44 1.15
C GLN A 58 3.05 -13.23 1.27
N SER A 59 3.29 -13.83 2.44
CA SER A 59 4.51 -14.60 2.70
C SER A 59 4.68 -15.80 1.77
N MET A 60 3.58 -16.40 1.30
CA MET A 60 3.56 -17.44 0.27
C MET A 60 2.31 -17.22 -0.60
N ASN A 61 2.45 -16.44 -1.65
CA ASN A 61 1.52 -16.47 -2.78
C ASN A 61 2.26 -17.14 -3.95
N PRO A 62 1.88 -18.36 -4.36
CA PRO A 62 2.58 -19.05 -5.45
C PRO A 62 2.44 -18.34 -6.80
N GLY A 63 1.59 -17.30 -6.89
CA GLY A 63 1.17 -16.76 -8.17
C GLY A 63 0.18 -17.72 -8.82
N GLY A 64 -0.91 -17.18 -9.35
CA GLY A 64 -1.78 -17.93 -10.26
C GLY A 64 -1.19 -17.98 -11.65
#